data_AF-A0A7W7MEV9-F1
#
_entry.id   AF-A0A7W7MEV9-F1
#
_cell.length_a   1.000
_cell.length_b   1.000
_cell.length_c   1.000
_cell.angle_alpha   90.00
_cell.angle_beta   90.00
_cell.angle_gamma   90.00
#
_symmetry.space_group_name_H-M   'P 1'
#
loop_
_entity.id
_entity.type
_entity.pdbx_description
1 polymer ?
#
loop_
_entity_poly.entity_id
_entity_poly.type
_entity_poly.pdbx_seq_one_letter_code
_entity_poly.pdbx_strand_id
1 'polypeptide(L)'
;MWWPSSPDLATELRLLLPALDHVRGPVTRLLLAVGDWTTTPHRIVMGDRTVTVGYTTCRPTTVITVICADGGSFTACMAPQGPAPRSPSPPETGWDEAVWETEDGPGPHGYAIAG
;
A
#
# COMPACT_ATOMS: atom_id res chain seq x y z
N MET A 1 -6.40 -2.04 -7.78
CA MET A 1 -6.03 -1.74 -6.39
C MET A 1 -5.22 -0.46 -6.44
N TRP A 2 -5.63 0.57 -5.71
CA TRP A 2 -4.99 1.91 -5.74
C TRP A 2 -4.47 2.27 -4.35
N TRP A 3 -3.38 3.04 -4.31
CA TRP A 3 -2.71 3.49 -3.10
C TRP A 3 -2.68 5.02 -3.05
N PRO A 4 -3.31 5.67 -2.04
CA PRO A 4 -3.20 7.10 -1.89
C PRO A 4 -1.81 7.48 -1.36
N SER A 5 -1.09 8.34 -2.08
CA SER A 5 0.26 8.77 -1.65
C SER A 5 0.22 9.96 -0.68
N SER A 6 -0.92 10.65 -0.58
CA SER A 6 -1.12 11.87 0.19
C SER A 6 -2.44 11.85 0.97
N PRO A 7 -2.53 12.52 2.13
CA PRO A 7 -3.80 12.74 2.83
C PRO A 7 -4.69 13.81 2.17
N ASP A 8 -4.21 14.46 1.10
CA ASP A 8 -5.03 15.37 0.30
C ASP A 8 -5.90 14.60 -0.70
N LEU A 9 -7.12 14.28 -0.28
CA LEU A 9 -8.05 13.49 -1.07
C LEU A 9 -8.36 14.12 -2.43
N ALA A 10 -8.38 15.45 -2.51
CA ALA A 10 -8.67 16.16 -3.75
C ALA A 10 -7.59 15.90 -4.83
N THR A 11 -6.32 15.88 -4.45
CA THR A 11 -5.20 15.58 -5.35
C THR A 11 -5.23 14.12 -5.77
N GLU A 12 -5.38 13.23 -4.79
CA GLU A 12 -5.42 11.78 -5.00
C GLU A 12 -6.56 11.35 -5.95
N LEU A 13 -7.77 11.90 -5.75
CA LEU A 13 -8.92 11.60 -6.62
C LEU A 13 -8.71 12.09 -8.05
N ARG A 14 -8.07 13.25 -8.26
CA ARG A 14 -7.79 13.76 -9.62
C ARG A 14 -6.83 12.84 -10.38
N LEU A 15 -5.86 12.24 -9.69
CA LEU A 15 -4.94 11.27 -10.29
C LEU A 15 -5.62 9.92 -10.57
N LEU A 16 -6.56 9.51 -9.71
CA LEU A 16 -7.25 8.23 -9.83
C LEU A 16 -8.34 8.23 -10.92
N LEU A 17 -9.07 9.34 -11.07
CA LEU A 17 -10.25 9.42 -11.94
C LEU A 17 -10.01 8.93 -13.38
N PRO A 18 -8.93 9.30 -14.09
CA PRO A 18 -8.64 8.80 -15.42
C PRO A 18 -8.49 7.27 -15.48
N ALA A 19 -7.90 6.66 -14.45
CA ALA A 19 -7.77 5.20 -14.37
C ALA A 19 -9.13 4.53 -14.18
N LEU A 20 -10.04 5.14 -13.42
CA LEU A 20 -11.41 4.64 -13.24
C LEU A 20 -12.24 4.78 -14.52
N ASP A 21 -12.04 5.87 -15.27
CA ASP A 21 -12.69 6.05 -16.57
C ASP A 21 -12.35 4.92 -17.54
N HIS A 22 -11.13 4.40 -17.49
CA HIS A 22 -10.71 3.31 -18.36
C HIS A 22 -11.41 1.98 -18.04
N VAL A 23 -11.94 1.80 -16.83
CA VAL A 23 -12.59 0.55 -16.40
C VAL A 23 -13.98 0.41 -17.04
N ARG A 24 -14.77 1.48 -17.04
CA ARG A 24 -16.18 1.42 -17.46
C ARG A 24 -16.68 2.67 -18.19
N GLY A 25 -15.88 3.72 -18.26
CA GLY A 25 -16.24 5.00 -18.83
C GLY A 25 -16.44 6.10 -17.77
N PRO A 26 -16.94 7.27 -18.19
CA PRO A 26 -16.89 8.49 -17.41
C PRO A 26 -17.45 8.37 -15.99
N VAL A 27 -16.62 8.60 -14.98
CA VAL A 27 -17.07 8.63 -13.58
C VAL A 27 -17.84 9.92 -13.29
N THR A 28 -18.99 9.81 -12.64
CA THR A 28 -19.85 10.95 -12.27
C THR A 28 -19.94 11.15 -10.76
N ARG A 29 -19.86 10.05 -9.99
CA ARG A 29 -19.92 10.09 -8.54
C ARG A 29 -19.00 9.05 -7.91
N LEU A 30 -18.38 9.44 -6.81
CA LEU A 30 -17.61 8.56 -5.93
C LEU A 30 -18.29 8.54 -4.56
N LEU A 31 -18.36 7.36 -3.95
CA LEU A 31 -18.78 7.20 -2.56
C LEU A 31 -17.63 6.55 -1.78
N LEU A 32 -17.07 7.30 -0.85
CA LEU A 32 -15.97 6.87 0.00
C LEU A 32 -16.46 6.71 1.43
N ALA A 33 -15.86 5.80 2.18
CA ALA A 33 -16.02 5.85 3.63
C ALA A 33 -15.34 7.12 4.17
N VAL A 34 -15.94 7.74 5.19
CA VAL A 34 -15.28 8.80 5.97
C VAL A 34 -14.03 8.19 6.59
N GLY A 35 -12.87 8.72 6.22
CA GLY A 35 -11.56 8.38 6.77
C GLY A 35 -10.84 9.64 7.25
N ASP A 36 -9.62 9.45 7.77
CA ASP A 36 -8.75 10.52 8.29
C ASP A 36 -8.10 11.38 7.18
N TRP A 37 -8.89 11.82 6.19
CA TRP A 37 -8.43 12.72 5.13
C TRP A 37 -8.32 14.15 5.65
N THR A 38 -7.21 14.84 5.32
CA THR A 38 -7.04 16.26 5.68
C THR A 38 -8.04 17.15 4.96
N THR A 39 -8.46 16.74 3.74
CA THR A 39 -9.45 17.45 2.93
C THR A 39 -10.59 16.51 2.54
N THR A 40 -11.82 16.99 2.68
CA THR A 40 -13.05 16.25 2.33
C THR A 40 -13.85 17.00 1.25
N PRO A 41 -13.33 17.06 0.01
CA PRO A 41 -14.01 17.75 -1.08
C PRO A 41 -15.30 17.03 -1.45
N HIS A 42 -16.43 17.74 -1.55
CA HIS A 42 -17.67 17.18 -2.09
C HIS A 42 -17.73 17.19 -3.63
N ARG A 43 -16.80 17.90 -4.28
CA ARG A 43 -16.84 18.14 -5.73
C ARG A 43 -15.43 18.23 -6.29
N ILE A 44 -15.14 17.45 -7.33
CA ILE A 44 -13.86 17.44 -8.05
C ILE A 44 -14.12 17.83 -9.50
N VAL A 45 -13.60 18.98 -9.90
CA VAL A 45 -13.64 19.42 -11.29
C VAL A 45 -12.51 18.75 -12.07
N MET A 46 -12.85 18.10 -13.19
CA MET A 46 -11.94 17.44 -14.12
C MET A 46 -12.25 17.91 -15.53
N GLY A 47 -11.48 18.86 -16.07
CA GLY A 47 -11.72 19.40 -17.40
C GLY A 47 -13.13 19.99 -17.51
N ASP A 48 -13.94 19.46 -18.44
CA ASP A 48 -15.32 19.90 -18.69
C ASP A 48 -16.36 19.30 -17.73
N ARG A 49 -15.99 18.27 -16.96
CA ARG A 49 -16.94 17.55 -16.10
C ARG A 49 -16.64 17.76 -14.64
N THR A 50 -17.65 17.44 -13.83
CA THR A 50 -17.51 17.51 -12.39
C THR A 50 -17.96 16.21 -11.73
N VAL A 51 -17.07 15.64 -10.92
CA VAL A 51 -17.33 14.42 -10.15
C VAL A 51 -17.81 14.80 -8.76
N THR A 52 -18.93 14.24 -8.36
CA THR A 52 -19.47 14.42 -7.00
C THR A 52 -18.85 13.40 -6.07
N VAL A 53 -18.46 13.83 -4.87
CA VAL A 53 -17.87 12.97 -3.86
C VAL A 53 -18.83 12.90 -2.67
N GLY A 54 -19.35 11.70 -2.44
CA GLY A 54 -20.16 11.36 -1.28
C GLY A 54 -19.32 10.64 -0.24
N TYR A 55 -19.77 10.76 1.01
CA TYR A 55 -19.14 10.10 2.15
C TYR A 55 -20.15 9.20 2.86
N THR A 56 -19.71 8.02 3.28
CA THR A 56 -20.49 7.07 4.09
C THR A 56 -19.74 6.75 5.38
N THR A 57 -20.46 6.51 6.46
CA THR A 57 -19.86 6.05 7.73
C THR A 57 -19.67 4.53 7.77
N CYS A 58 -20.03 3.83 6.70
CA CYS A 58 -19.96 2.38 6.62
C CYS A 58 -18.51 1.89 6.44
N ARG A 59 -18.11 0.89 7.23
CA ARG A 59 -16.85 0.15 7.07
C ARG A 59 -17.03 -0.96 6.02
N PRO A 60 -15.98 -1.32 5.26
CA PRO A 60 -14.57 -0.95 5.48
C PRO A 60 -14.20 0.39 4.87
N THR A 61 -13.27 1.11 5.52
CA THR A 61 -12.76 2.39 5.00
C THR A 61 -11.85 2.24 3.79
N THR A 62 -11.56 1.01 3.39
CA THR A 62 -10.66 0.63 2.31
C THR A 62 -11.36 0.45 0.96
N VAL A 63 -12.65 0.76 0.84
CA VAL A 63 -13.37 0.63 -0.43
C VAL A 63 -13.94 1.96 -0.90
N ILE A 64 -13.93 2.13 -2.22
CA ILE A 64 -14.52 3.27 -2.93
C ILE A 64 -15.55 2.70 -3.90
N THR A 65 -16.79 3.15 -3.79
CA THR A 65 -17.80 2.84 -4.80
C THR A 65 -17.74 3.92 -5.88
N VAL A 66 -17.58 3.47 -7.12
CA VAL A 66 -17.50 4.31 -8.31
C VAL A 66 -18.80 4.19 -9.06
N ILE A 67 -19.42 5.32 -9.39
CA ILE A 67 -20.64 5.40 -10.19
C ILE A 67 -20.30 6.10 -11.50
N CYS A 68 -20.59 5.41 -12.60
CA CYS A 68 -20.29 5.84 -13.97
C CYS A 68 -21.52 6.51 -14.61
N ALA A 69 -21.27 7.25 -15.69
CA ALA A 69 -22.31 7.94 -16.45
C ALA A 69 -23.32 6.99 -17.10
N ASP A 70 -22.96 5.71 -17.33
CA ASP A 70 -23.88 4.69 -17.83
C ASP A 70 -24.91 4.23 -16.78
N GLY A 71 -24.85 4.74 -15.55
CA GLY A 71 -25.67 4.29 -14.42
C GLY A 71 -25.12 3.04 -13.72
N GLY A 72 -24.04 2.46 -14.25
CA GLY A 72 -23.31 1.38 -13.64
C GLY A 72 -22.46 1.80 -12.45
N SER A 73 -22.11 0.81 -11.62
CA SER A 73 -21.17 1.01 -10.53
C SER A 73 -20.20 -0.15 -10.38
N PHE A 74 -19.02 0.14 -9.83
CA PHE A 74 -18.07 -0.88 -9.40
C PHE A 74 -17.32 -0.42 -8.15
N THR A 75 -16.73 -1.36 -7.43
CA THR A 75 -15.97 -1.07 -6.20
C THR A 75 -14.48 -1.16 -6.48
N ALA A 76 -13.75 -0.13 -6.08
CA ALA A 76 -12.30 -0.11 -6.08
C ALA A 76 -11.77 -0.24 -4.65
N CYS A 77 -10.80 -1.12 -4.42
CA CYS A 77 -10.14 -1.28 -3.13
C CYS A 77 -8.91 -0.38 -3.03
N MET A 78 -8.87 0.40 -1.94
CA MET A 78 -7.66 0.98 -1.38
C MET A 78 -6.94 -0.10 -0.57
N ALA A 79 -5.68 -0.37 -0.89
CA ALA A 79 -4.91 -1.24 -0.04
C ALA A 79 -4.65 -0.54 1.31
N PRO A 80 -4.66 -1.25 2.46
CA PRO A 80 -4.06 -0.74 3.69
C PRO A 80 -2.54 -0.87 3.62
N GLN A 81 -1.83 0.04 4.28
CA GLN A 81 -0.36 0.07 4.29
C GLN A 81 0.07 -1.16 5.07
N GLY A 82 0.56 -2.17 4.35
CA GLY A 82 1.55 -3.04 4.96
C GLY A 82 2.72 -2.15 5.41
N PRO A 83 3.35 -2.44 6.55
CA PRO A 83 4.52 -1.67 6.96
C PRO A 83 5.49 -1.60 5.77
N ALA A 84 5.95 -0.40 5.42
CA ALA A 84 7.01 -0.23 4.43
C ALA A 84 8.11 -1.23 4.78
N PRO A 85 8.70 -1.98 3.82
CA PRO A 85 9.81 -2.85 4.14
C PRO A 85 10.82 -1.95 4.85
N ARG A 86 11.12 -2.23 6.13
CA ARG A 86 12.22 -1.54 6.80
C ARG A 86 13.38 -1.72 5.83
N SER A 87 13.92 -0.63 5.31
CA SER A 87 15.21 -0.72 4.66
C SER A 87 16.09 -1.39 5.71
N PRO A 88 16.69 -2.57 5.47
CA PRO A 88 17.62 -3.10 6.44
C PRO A 88 18.68 -2.02 6.57
N SER A 89 18.71 -1.34 7.72
CA SER A 89 19.82 -0.48 8.08
C SER A 89 21.08 -1.26 7.74
N PRO A 90 22.06 -0.70 7.00
CA PRO A 90 23.33 -1.38 6.81
C PRO A 90 23.81 -1.84 8.19
N PRO A 91 24.32 -3.07 8.33
CA PRO A 91 24.71 -3.58 9.65
C PRO A 91 25.66 -2.57 10.28
N GLU A 92 25.21 -1.91 11.36
CA GLU A 92 26.08 -1.06 12.15
C GLU A 92 27.16 -1.97 12.74
N THR A 93 28.37 -1.79 12.23
CA THR A 93 29.58 -2.45 12.69
C THR A 93 29.76 -2.25 14.19
N GLY A 94 30.03 -3.35 14.91
CA GLY A 94 30.91 -3.34 16.08
C GLY A 94 30.25 -3.64 17.43
N TRP A 95 30.34 -4.91 17.85
CA TRP A 95 30.78 -5.35 19.18
C TRP A 95 31.53 -6.67 18.95
N ASP A 96 32.85 -6.64 18.84
CA ASP A 96 33.82 -6.87 19.94
C ASP A 96 33.79 -8.31 20.48
N GLU A 97 34.86 -9.02 20.13
CA GLU A 97 35.66 -9.93 20.95
C GLU A 97 34.97 -10.63 22.14
N ALA A 98 34.82 -11.95 22.03
CA ALA A 98 34.99 -12.84 23.17
C ALA A 98 36.02 -13.90 22.78
N VAL A 99 37.26 -13.62 23.19
CA VAL A 99 38.33 -14.59 23.40
C VAL A 99 37.79 -15.84 24.10
N TRP A 100 38.19 -17.03 23.63
CA TRP A 100 38.71 -18.10 24.46
C TRP A 100 39.50 -19.06 23.59
N GLU A 101 40.83 -18.91 23.63
CA GLU A 101 41.73 -20.03 23.48
C GLU A 101 41.58 -20.92 24.72
N THR A 102 41.31 -22.20 24.54
CA THR A 102 41.86 -23.23 25.43
C THR A 102 42.17 -24.44 24.56
N GLU A 103 43.47 -24.63 24.38
CA GLU A 103 44.12 -25.83 23.88
C GLU A 103 43.72 -27.05 24.73
N ASP A 104 43.41 -28.17 24.08
CA ASP A 104 43.80 -29.52 24.52
C ASP A 104 43.64 -30.49 23.32
N GLY A 105 44.75 -30.96 22.76
CA GLY A 105 44.78 -32.13 21.88
C GLY A 105 44.73 -33.43 22.70
N PRO A 106 45.10 -34.62 22.17
CA PRO A 106 45.41 -35.04 20.80
C PRO A 106 44.47 -36.18 20.32
N GLY A 107 44.26 -36.40 19.02
CA GLY A 107 45.13 -37.30 18.25
C GLY A 107 44.31 -38.16 17.26
N PRO A 108 44.96 -38.72 16.22
CA PRO A 108 44.32 -39.24 15.02
C PRO A 108 44.00 -40.73 15.12
N HIS A 109 42.88 -41.19 14.54
CA HIS A 109 42.73 -42.61 14.20
C HIS A 109 41.92 -42.75 12.91
N GLY A 110 42.59 -43.20 11.87
CA GLY A 110 41.97 -43.51 10.58
C GLY A 110 41.05 -44.73 10.67
N TYR A 111 40.10 -44.78 9.73
CA TYR A 111 39.64 -46.05 9.19
C TYR A 111 39.20 -45.82 7.74
N ALA A 112 39.93 -46.46 6.82
CA ALA A 112 39.52 -46.64 5.45
C ALA A 112 38.57 -47.84 5.39
N ILE A 113 37.45 -47.72 4.66
CA ILE A 113 36.69 -48.86 4.16
C ILE A 113 36.26 -48.65 2.71
N ALA A 114 36.83 -49.52 1.87
CA ALA A 114 36.35 -50.19 0.65
C ALA A 114 35.33 -49.54 -0.29
N GLY A 115 35.71 -49.54 -1.57
CA GLY A 115 34.88 -49.53 -2.77
C GLY A 115 35.74 -49.83 -3.98
#